data_AF-A0A9J6R031-F1
#
_entry.id   AF-A0A9J6R031-F1
#
_cell.length_a   1.000
_cell.length_b   1.000
_cell.length_c   1.000
_cell.angle_alpha   90.00
_cell.angle_beta   90.00
_cell.angle_gamma   90.00
#
_symmetry.space_group_name_H-M   'P 1'
#
loop_
_entity.id
_entity.type
_entity.pdbx_description
1 polymer ?
#
loop_
_entity_poly.entity_id
_entity_poly.type
_entity_poly.pdbx_seq_one_letter_code
_entity_poly.pdbx_strand_id
1 'polypeptide(L)'
;MKNREKYKDEIMQSIKSRQSSKICKLIKENSGGDCEEINCTACINFLYPLWLEEEYKEPETDWSKVAVDTPVLVKDLKDRGWCHRYFARYENGRVYTYSSGNTMWSDNGAENMKSWNYAKLAELEEAE
;
A
#
# COMPACT_ATOMS: atom_id res chain seq x y z
N MET A 1 -6.96 8.80 -7.22
CA MET A 1 -6.00 8.68 -8.34
C MET A 1 -6.36 7.45 -9.13
N LYS A 2 -6.16 7.48 -10.46
CA LYS A 2 -6.36 6.31 -11.31
C LYS A 2 -5.11 5.43 -11.33
N ASN A 3 -5.26 4.15 -11.66
CA ASN A 3 -4.11 3.24 -11.80
C ASN A 3 -3.07 3.77 -12.78
N ARG A 4 -3.48 4.38 -13.89
CA ARG A 4 -2.57 5.01 -14.87
C ARG A 4 -1.72 6.15 -14.28
N GLU A 5 -2.22 6.82 -13.25
CA GLU A 5 -1.51 7.91 -12.57
C GLU A 5 -0.55 7.34 -11.52
N LYS A 6 -0.97 6.32 -10.78
CA LYS A 6 -0.15 5.63 -9.77
C LYS A 6 1.05 4.93 -10.39
N TYR A 7 0.83 4.18 -11.47
CA TYR A 7 1.83 3.30 -12.08
C TYR A 7 2.47 3.89 -13.34
N LYS A 8 2.43 5.21 -13.50
CA LYS A 8 2.84 5.90 -14.73
C LYS A 8 4.27 5.54 -15.13
N ASP A 9 5.20 5.53 -14.18
CA ASP A 9 6.61 5.32 -14.47
C ASP A 9 6.91 3.85 -14.80
N GLU A 10 6.30 2.90 -14.08
CA GLU A 10 6.41 1.47 -14.34
C GLU A 10 5.81 1.10 -15.71
N ILE A 11 4.66 1.69 -16.06
CA ILE A 11 4.05 1.53 -17.37
C ILE A 11 4.99 2.04 -18.47
N MET A 12 5.54 3.25 -18.31
CA MET A 12 6.45 3.85 -19.29
C MET A 12 7.74 3.05 -19.43
N GLN A 13 8.30 2.53 -18.34
CA GLN A 13 9.49 1.68 -18.37
C GLN A 13 9.21 0.34 -19.07
N SER A 14 8.03 -0.24 -18.86
CA SER A 14 7.62 -1.48 -19.51
C SER A 14 7.47 -1.31 -21.02
N ILE A 15 6.88 -0.19 -21.47
CA ILE A 15 6.78 0.17 -22.90
C ILE A 15 8.17 0.36 -23.51
N LYS A 16 9.04 1.15 -22.86
CA LYS A 16 10.42 1.41 -23.34
C LYS A 16 11.24 0.13 -23.48
N SER A 17 11.11 -0.80 -22.53
CA SER A 17 11.82 -2.08 -22.54
C SER A 17 11.21 -3.14 -23.45
N ARG A 18 10.04 -2.86 -24.07
CA ARG A 18 9.26 -3.82 -24.88
C ARG A 18 8.93 -5.12 -24.14
N GLN A 19 8.82 -5.06 -22.79
CA GLN A 19 8.55 -6.20 -21.93
C GLN A 19 7.06 -6.25 -21.60
N SER A 20 6.27 -6.82 -22.50
CA SER A 20 4.83 -7.05 -22.26
C SER A 20 4.56 -7.88 -21.01
N SER A 21 5.49 -8.76 -20.63
CA SER A 21 5.43 -9.55 -19.40
C SER A 21 5.35 -8.72 -18.12
N LYS A 22 5.96 -7.52 -18.09
CA LYS A 22 5.87 -6.61 -16.93
C LYS A 22 4.48 -6.02 -16.79
N ILE A 23 3.85 -5.62 -17.90
CA ILE A 23 2.47 -5.13 -17.90
C ILE A 23 1.53 -6.27 -17.48
N CYS A 24 1.71 -7.47 -18.03
CA CYS A 24 0.89 -8.63 -17.62
C CYS A 24 1.01 -8.92 -16.13
N LYS A 25 2.23 -8.84 -15.56
CA LYS A 25 2.46 -9.03 -14.12
C LYS A 25 1.76 -7.96 -13.29
N LEU A 26 1.87 -6.69 -13.67
CA LEU A 26 1.18 -5.58 -13.00
C LEU A 26 -0.34 -5.77 -12.99
N ILE A 27 -0.93 -6.15 -14.12
CA ILE A 27 -2.37 -6.44 -14.20
C ILE A 27 -2.74 -7.61 -13.30
N LYS A 28 -2.03 -8.75 -13.39
CA LYS A 28 -2.30 -9.93 -12.55
C LYS A 28 -2.29 -9.59 -11.05
N GLU A 29 -1.30 -8.82 -10.60
CA GLU A 29 -1.12 -8.48 -9.20
C GLU A 29 -2.16 -7.47 -8.69
N ASN A 30 -2.74 -6.64 -9.56
CA ASN A 30 -3.58 -5.49 -9.16
C ASN A 30 -5.03 -5.55 -9.61
N SER A 31 -5.36 -6.34 -10.64
CA SER A 31 -6.73 -6.48 -11.15
C SER A 31 -7.37 -7.80 -10.75
N GLY A 32 -6.63 -8.72 -10.11
CA GLY A 32 -7.08 -10.07 -9.78
C GLY A 32 -7.47 -10.91 -11.01
N GLY A 33 -7.16 -10.43 -12.21
CA GLY A 33 -7.53 -11.06 -13.46
C GLY A 33 -6.55 -12.18 -13.79
N ASP A 34 -7.04 -13.41 -13.81
CA ASP A 34 -6.22 -14.51 -14.29
C ASP A 34 -6.04 -14.41 -15.81
N CYS A 35 -4.79 -14.54 -16.28
CA CYS A 35 -4.49 -14.53 -17.70
C CYS A 35 -4.69 -15.92 -18.34
N GLU A 36 -5.10 -16.92 -17.55
CA GLU A 36 -5.36 -18.27 -18.03
C GLU A 36 -6.60 -18.36 -18.94
N GLU A 37 -7.61 -17.52 -18.70
CA GLU A 37 -8.88 -17.54 -19.45
C GLU A 37 -8.93 -16.54 -20.61
N ILE A 38 -7.95 -15.64 -20.74
CA ILE A 38 -7.93 -14.57 -21.75
C ILE A 38 -6.61 -14.51 -22.51
N ASN A 39 -6.67 -14.45 -23.84
CA ASN A 39 -5.46 -14.29 -24.65
C ASN A 39 -4.86 -12.87 -24.54
N CYS A 40 -3.56 -12.74 -24.83
CA CYS A 40 -2.83 -11.47 -24.71
C CYS A 40 -3.46 -10.31 -25.50
N THR A 41 -4.05 -10.59 -26.66
CA THR A 41 -4.70 -9.57 -27.49
C THR A 41 -5.91 -8.96 -26.79
N ALA A 42 -6.77 -9.80 -26.20
CA ALA A 42 -7.94 -9.33 -25.49
C ALA A 42 -7.57 -8.64 -24.15
N CYS A 43 -6.51 -9.11 -23.47
CA CYS A 43 -5.98 -8.42 -22.29
C CYS A 43 -5.50 -6.99 -22.63
N ILE A 44 -4.70 -6.81 -23.68
CA ILE A 44 -4.16 -5.50 -24.08
C ILE A 44 -5.25 -4.56 -24.60
N ASN A 45 -6.23 -5.08 -25.36
CA ASN A 45 -7.25 -4.24 -26.00
C ASN A 45 -8.42 -3.88 -25.08
N PHE A 46 -8.71 -4.68 -24.05
CA PHE A 46 -9.89 -4.51 -23.21
C PHE A 46 -9.57 -4.41 -21.73
N LEU A 47 -8.92 -5.42 -21.14
CA LEU A 47 -8.67 -5.43 -19.68
C LEU A 47 -7.70 -4.32 -19.25
N TYR A 48 -6.61 -4.14 -19.99
CA TYR A 48 -5.59 -3.16 -19.63
C TYR A 48 -6.11 -1.71 -19.68
N PRO A 49 -6.82 -1.25 -20.74
CA PRO A 49 -7.45 0.07 -20.74
C PRO A 49 -8.48 0.25 -19.63
N LEU A 50 -9.28 -0.78 -19.32
CA LEU A 50 -10.25 -0.72 -18.22
C LEU A 50 -9.53 -0.54 -16.88
N TRP A 51 -8.54 -1.37 -16.60
CA TRP A 51 -7.73 -1.29 -15.38
C TRP A 51 -7.05 0.07 -15.22
N LEU A 52 -6.54 0.67 -16.30
CA LEU A 52 -5.91 1.99 -16.27
C LEU A 52 -6.88 3.10 -15.81
N GLU A 53 -8.16 2.96 -16.12
CA GLU A 53 -9.22 3.92 -15.77
C GLU A 53 -9.84 3.68 -14.39
N GLU A 54 -9.64 2.50 -13.81
CA GLU A 54 -10.10 2.17 -12.46
C GLU A 54 -9.47 3.08 -11.40
N GLU A 55 -10.25 3.34 -10.33
CA GLU A 55 -9.72 3.98 -9.14
C GLU A 55 -8.68 3.09 -8.48
N TYR A 56 -7.50 3.65 -8.23
CA TYR A 56 -6.45 2.95 -7.52
C TYR A 56 -6.91 2.60 -6.11
N LYS A 57 -6.83 1.31 -5.79
CA LYS A 57 -7.06 0.77 -4.45
C LYS A 57 -5.71 0.44 -3.85
N GLU A 58 -5.40 1.09 -2.73
CA GLU A 58 -4.18 0.81 -1.98
C GLU A 58 -4.27 -0.63 -1.45
N PRO A 59 -3.25 -1.48 -1.69
CA PRO A 59 -3.28 -2.86 -1.24
C PRO A 59 -3.44 -2.93 0.29
N GLU A 60 -4.35 -3.79 0.75
CA GLU A 60 -4.56 -3.99 2.17
C GLU A 60 -3.30 -4.61 2.79
N THR A 61 -2.67 -3.87 3.70
CA THR A 61 -1.53 -4.38 4.46
C THR A 61 -2.02 -5.39 5.49
N ASP A 62 -1.46 -6.60 5.48
CA ASP A 62 -1.71 -7.60 6.52
C ASP A 62 -0.97 -7.21 7.80
N TRP A 63 -1.61 -6.36 8.60
CA TRP A 63 -1.10 -5.84 9.87
C TRP A 63 -0.80 -6.91 10.92
N SER A 64 -1.35 -8.13 10.76
CA SER A 64 -1.05 -9.25 11.66
C SER A 64 0.40 -9.75 11.53
N LYS A 65 1.05 -9.45 10.40
CA LYS A 65 2.42 -9.86 10.09
C LYS A 65 3.44 -8.73 10.23
N VAL A 66 2.99 -7.50 10.53
CA VAL A 66 3.88 -6.35 10.70
C VAL A 66 4.62 -6.46 12.04
N ALA A 67 5.94 -6.27 12.02
CA ALA A 67 6.75 -6.34 13.22
C ALA A 67 6.50 -5.12 14.13
N VAL A 68 6.57 -5.33 15.45
CA VAL A 68 6.58 -4.23 16.43
C VAL A 68 7.72 -3.26 16.12
N ASP A 69 7.50 -1.99 16.38
CA ASP A 69 8.39 -0.87 16.08
C ASP A 69 8.66 -0.64 14.58
N THR A 70 7.81 -1.17 13.68
CA THR A 70 7.84 -0.80 12.26
C THR A 70 7.36 0.64 12.07
N PRO A 71 8.09 1.50 11.33
CA PRO A 71 7.62 2.84 10.95
C PRO A 71 6.31 2.80 10.17
N VAL A 72 5.33 3.58 10.63
CA VAL A 72 4.00 3.67 10.02
C VAL A 72 3.51 5.11 9.95
N LEU A 73 2.72 5.38 8.92
CA LEU A 73 1.96 6.62 8.78
C LEU A 73 0.52 6.36 9.16
N VAL A 74 0.01 7.14 10.12
CA VAL A 74 -1.34 6.98 10.67
C VAL A 74 -2.13 8.28 10.69
N LYS A 75 -3.46 8.18 10.56
CA LYS A 75 -4.39 9.32 10.73
C LYS A 75 -5.78 8.86 11.14
N ASP A 76 -6.51 9.74 11.84
CA ASP A 76 -7.87 9.46 12.30
C ASP A 76 -8.94 9.83 11.28
N LEU A 77 -8.66 10.83 10.46
CA LEU A 77 -9.59 11.41 9.47
C LEU A 77 -8.93 11.43 8.09
N LYS A 78 -9.73 11.22 7.04
CA LYS A 78 -9.26 11.16 5.66
C LYS A 78 -8.54 12.44 5.23
N ASP A 79 -9.00 13.59 5.69
CA ASP A 79 -8.52 14.92 5.28
C ASP A 79 -7.42 15.49 6.19
N ARG A 80 -7.01 14.76 7.24
CA ARG A 80 -5.86 15.16 8.07
C ARG A 80 -4.55 14.68 7.48
N GLY A 81 -3.48 15.42 7.80
CA GLY A 81 -2.11 15.00 7.50
C GLY A 81 -1.77 13.67 8.18
N TRP A 82 -0.86 12.92 7.55
CA TRP A 82 -0.32 11.69 8.10
C TRP A 82 0.64 11.99 9.26
N CYS A 83 0.57 11.18 10.32
CA CYS A 83 1.47 11.25 11.46
C CYS A 83 2.45 10.08 11.40
N HIS A 84 3.75 10.35 11.50
CA HIS A 84 4.77 9.32 11.61
C HIS A 84 4.80 8.72 13.02
N ARG A 85 4.69 7.39 13.13
CA ARG A 85 4.61 6.65 14.39
C ARG A 85 5.25 5.27 14.22
N TYR A 86 5.33 4.51 15.31
CA TYR A 86 5.82 3.14 15.32
C TYR A 86 4.69 2.16 15.64
N PHE A 87 4.60 1.09 14.86
CA PHE A 87 3.61 0.03 15.02
C PHE A 87 3.80 -0.67 16.36
N ALA A 88 2.73 -0.78 17.15
CA ALA A 88 2.76 -1.51 18.43
C ALA A 88 2.09 -2.87 18.30
N ARG A 89 0.87 -2.91 17.76
CA ARG A 89 0.09 -4.14 17.56
C ARG A 89 -1.09 -3.91 16.64
N TYR A 90 -1.69 -5.01 16.21
CA TYR A 90 -2.95 -5.04 15.46
C TYR A 90 -3.97 -5.89 16.22
N GLU A 91 -5.10 -5.28 16.58
CA GLU A 91 -6.17 -5.94 17.34
C GLU A 91 -7.54 -5.42 16.89
N ASN A 92 -8.54 -6.29 16.76
CA ASN A 92 -9.92 -5.93 16.39
C ASN A 92 -10.03 -5.10 15.10
N GLY A 93 -9.21 -5.40 14.09
CA GLY A 93 -9.22 -4.68 12.83
C GLY A 93 -8.54 -3.30 12.87
N ARG A 94 -7.90 -2.93 13.99
CA ARG A 94 -7.30 -1.61 14.19
C ARG A 94 -5.81 -1.69 14.45
N VAL A 95 -5.09 -0.75 13.85
CA VAL A 95 -3.66 -0.54 14.09
C VAL A 95 -3.46 0.32 15.32
N TYR A 96 -2.64 -0.16 16.24
CA TYR A 96 -2.21 0.57 17.42
C TYR A 96 -0.77 1.02 17.24
N THR A 97 -0.48 2.27 17.61
CA THR A 97 0.87 2.81 17.63
C THR A 97 1.23 3.30 19.02
N TYR A 98 2.52 3.35 19.32
CA TYR A 98 3.02 4.06 20.49
C TYR A 98 2.76 5.58 20.34
N SER A 99 2.50 6.23 21.48
CA SER A 99 2.29 7.67 21.53
C SER A 99 3.61 8.44 21.31
N SER A 100 3.51 9.67 20.80
CA SER A 100 4.64 10.64 20.74
C SER A 100 5.89 10.25 19.95
N GLY A 101 5.84 9.24 19.07
CA GLY A 101 7.02 8.79 18.32
C GLY A 101 7.98 7.95 19.17
N ASN A 102 7.53 7.48 20.34
CA ASN A 102 8.27 6.52 21.14
C ASN A 102 8.25 5.13 20.50
N THR A 103 9.25 4.33 20.83
CA THR A 103 9.28 2.88 20.57
C THR A 103 9.04 2.15 21.89
N MET A 104 8.87 0.83 21.83
CA MET A 104 8.78 -0.01 23.02
C MET A 104 9.91 0.25 24.04
N TRP A 105 11.08 0.68 23.55
CA TRP A 105 12.27 0.96 24.35
C TRP A 105 12.22 2.30 25.10
N SER A 106 11.60 3.33 24.52
CA SER A 106 11.51 4.66 25.14
C SER A 106 10.25 4.87 25.97
N ASP A 107 9.16 4.16 25.67
CA ASP A 107 7.92 4.23 26.46
C ASP A 107 7.91 3.27 27.65
N ASN A 108 8.97 2.46 27.85
CA ASN A 108 9.13 1.53 28.97
C ASN A 108 7.90 0.59 29.18
N GLY A 109 7.22 0.24 28.10
CA GLY A 109 5.98 -0.56 28.13
C GLY A 109 4.71 0.20 28.54
N ALA A 110 4.72 1.53 28.58
CA ALA A 110 3.59 2.33 29.03
C ALA A 110 2.38 2.24 28.09
N GLU A 111 1.22 2.14 28.71
CA GLU A 111 -0.10 1.82 28.16
C GLU A 111 -0.71 2.90 27.23
N ASN A 112 0.08 3.88 26.79
CA ASN A 112 -0.38 5.00 25.96
C ASN A 112 -0.37 4.62 24.47
N MET A 113 -1.07 3.54 24.14
CA MET A 113 -1.30 3.12 22.76
C MET A 113 -2.50 3.85 22.19
N LYS A 114 -2.36 4.36 20.97
CA LYS A 114 -3.48 4.99 20.25
C LYS A 114 -3.88 4.11 19.06
N SER A 115 -5.18 3.82 18.95
CA SER A 115 -5.75 3.18 17.76
C SER A 115 -6.03 4.21 16.67
N TRP A 116 -5.82 3.84 15.42
CA TRP A 116 -6.05 4.72 14.27
C TRP A 116 -7.03 4.09 13.27
N ASN A 117 -7.78 4.95 12.57
CA ASN A 117 -8.73 4.53 11.53
C ASN A 117 -8.04 4.23 10.20
N TYR A 118 -6.94 4.94 9.91
CA TYR A 118 -6.17 4.78 8.68
C TYR A 118 -4.69 4.60 9.04
N ALA A 119 -4.07 3.60 8.43
CA ALA A 119 -2.66 3.29 8.59
C ALA A 119 -2.08 2.82 7.25
N LYS A 120 -0.81 3.14 7.00
CA LYS A 120 0.02 2.56 5.93
C LYS A 120 1.47 2.49 6.39
N LEU A 121 2.27 1.63 5.76
CA LEU A 121 3.70 1.57 6.05
C LEU A 121 4.38 2.88 5.64
N ALA A 122 5.31 3.37 6.45
CA ALA A 122 6.16 4.48 6.04
C ALA A 122 7.23 3.95 5.07
N GLU A 123 7.46 4.67 3.98
CA GLU A 123 8.58 4.38 3.09
C GLU A 123 9.88 4.80 3.83
N LEU A 124 10.93 3.98 3.76
CA LEU A 124 12.17 4.17 4.53
C LEU A 124 12.84 5.55 4.32
N GLU A 125 12.54 6.22 3.22
CA GLU A 125 13.07 7.55 2.88
C GLU A 125 12.37 8.71 3.64
N GLU A 126 11.22 8.47 4.28
CA GLU A 126 10.48 9.47 5.06
C GLU A 126 10.74 9.37 6.59
N ALA A 127 11.63 8.46 7.00
CA ALA A 127 11.92 8.15 8.41
C ALA A 127 13.19 8.82 8.95
N GLU A 128 13.69 9.87 8.28
CA GLU A 128 14.83 10.69 8.75
C GLU A 128 14.42 11.82 9.71
#